data_AF-A0A8E0KIW7-F1
#
_entry.id   AF-A0A8E0KIW7-F1
#
_cell.length_a   1.000
_cell.length_b   1.000
_cell.length_c   1.000
_cell.angle_alpha   90.00
_cell.angle_beta   90.00
_cell.angle_gamma   90.00
#
_symmetry.space_group_name_H-M   'P 1'
#
loop_
_entity.id
_entity.type
_entity.pdbx_description
1 polymer ?
#
loop_
_entity_poly.entity_id
_entity_poly.type
_entity_poly.pdbx_seq_one_letter_code
_entity_poly.pdbx_strand_id
1 'polypeptide(L)'
;MGLAMRRSMDFGPLGDVEQLMQYEGISMAPISTGDASMSVGGVTVLPTAKMSDIEDGSMAGLIIPGGAPDSAAEEKVANMITTARANGMTVLAFGEGVAQAARAMDIDPATLADAPGAVIDSEGATPLMTREQLSLVAQTLG
;
A
#
# COMPACT_ATOMS: atom_id res chain seq x y z
N MET A 1 -2.38 7.99 5.59
CA MET A 1 -2.37 6.92 4.58
C MET A 1 -3.05 5.68 5.13
N GLY A 2 -3.92 5.02 4.37
CA GLY A 2 -4.40 3.68 4.73
C GLY A 2 -3.30 2.65 4.48
N LEU A 3 -3.16 1.64 5.34
CA LEU A 3 -2.20 0.55 5.18
C LEU A 3 -2.94 -0.80 5.10
N ALA A 4 -2.90 -1.48 3.96
CA ALA A 4 -3.50 -2.80 3.82
C ALA A 4 -2.76 -3.82 4.69
N MET A 5 -3.39 -4.29 5.76
CA MET A 5 -2.79 -5.28 6.68
C MET A 5 -2.73 -6.65 6.02
N ARG A 6 -1.53 -7.12 5.67
CA ARG A 6 -1.31 -8.43 5.06
C ARG A 6 -0.50 -9.35 5.98
N ARG A 7 -0.81 -10.65 5.95
CA ARG A 7 -0.02 -11.65 6.68
C ARG A 7 1.42 -11.63 6.15
N SER A 8 2.41 -11.65 7.05
CA SER A 8 3.83 -11.54 6.70
C SER A 8 4.14 -10.28 5.88
N MET A 9 3.56 -9.15 6.30
CA MET A 9 3.77 -7.84 5.67
C MET A 9 5.26 -7.56 5.47
N ASP A 10 5.62 -7.16 4.25
CA ASP A 10 6.99 -6.79 3.89
C ASP A 10 6.97 -5.59 2.94
N PHE A 11 7.92 -4.69 3.12
CA PHE A 11 8.14 -3.54 2.22
C PHE A 11 9.33 -3.77 1.27
N GLY A 12 9.95 -4.95 1.36
CA GLY A 12 11.05 -5.35 0.51
C GLY A 12 12.31 -4.51 0.74
N PRO A 13 13.16 -4.32 -0.29
CA PRO A 13 14.48 -3.73 -0.13
C PRO A 13 14.47 -2.20 0.04
N LEU A 14 13.31 -1.55 -0.01
CA LEU A 14 13.19 -0.10 0.26
C LEU A 14 13.37 0.24 1.76
N GLY A 15 13.48 -0.78 2.62
CA GLY A 15 13.81 -0.67 4.04
C GLY A 15 12.61 -0.33 4.92
N ASP A 16 12.87 0.27 6.09
CA ASP A 16 11.82 0.68 7.05
C ASP A 16 10.95 1.83 6.49
N VAL A 17 9.99 1.48 5.62
CA VAL A 17 8.99 2.40 5.07
C VAL A 17 8.19 3.06 6.19
N GLU A 18 7.88 2.31 7.25
CA GLU A 18 7.11 2.86 8.37
C GLU A 18 7.83 4.02 9.07
N GLN A 19 9.12 3.86 9.39
CA GLN A 19 9.93 4.92 9.98
C GLN A 19 10.11 6.11 9.03
N LEU A 20 10.28 5.84 7.74
CA LEU A 20 10.40 6.90 6.73
C LEU A 20 9.11 7.73 6.65
N MET A 21 7.95 7.08 6.58
CA MET A 21 6.66 7.78 6.53
C MET A 21 6.44 8.60 7.81
N GLN A 22 6.75 8.04 8.98
CA GLN A 22 6.66 8.75 10.25
C GLN A 22 7.61 9.96 10.33
N TYR A 23 8.83 9.84 9.80
CA TYR A 23 9.79 10.95 9.74
C TYR A 23 9.27 12.11 8.90
N GLU A 24 8.57 11.81 7.80
CA GLU A 24 7.92 12.79 6.93
C GLU A 24 6.55 13.26 7.48
N GLY A 25 6.19 12.90 8.71
CA GLY A 25 4.94 13.32 9.36
C GLY A 25 3.69 12.55 8.90
N ILE A 26 3.84 11.50 8.12
CA ILE A 26 2.74 10.72 7.56
C ILE A 26 2.33 9.62 8.52
N SER A 27 1.10 9.71 9.01
CA SER A 27 0.48 8.62 9.78
C SER A 27 -0.04 7.52 8.85
N MET A 28 0.23 6.27 9.23
CA MET A 28 -0.34 5.10 8.57
C MET A 28 -1.43 4.50 9.46
N ALA A 29 -2.60 4.28 8.89
CA ALA A 29 -3.75 3.71 9.56
C ALA A 29 -4.00 2.30 9.00
N PRO A 30 -3.70 1.23 9.77
CA PRO A 30 -3.90 -0.14 9.31
C PRO A 30 -5.38 -0.43 9.04
N ILE A 31 -5.66 -1.03 7.88
CA ILE A 31 -6.98 -1.50 7.44
C ILE A 31 -6.90 -3.03 7.30
N SER A 32 -7.83 -3.74 7.94
CA SER A 32 -7.85 -5.21 7.87
C SER A 32 -8.21 -5.69 6.46
N THR A 33 -7.43 -6.64 5.95
CA THR A 33 -7.73 -7.39 4.72
C THR A 33 -8.30 -8.78 5.02
N GLY A 34 -8.58 -9.12 6.29
CA GLY A 34 -8.95 -10.47 6.73
C GLY A 34 -9.83 -10.45 7.97
N ASP A 35 -9.58 -11.35 8.92
CA ASP A 35 -10.15 -11.25 10.27
C ASP A 35 -9.69 -9.95 10.94
N ALA A 36 -10.51 -9.42 11.84
CA ALA A 36 -10.38 -8.06 12.39
C ALA A 36 -9.08 -7.77 13.15
N SER A 37 -8.16 -8.72 13.29
CA SER A 37 -6.86 -8.54 13.93
C SER A 37 -5.82 -9.43 13.28
N MET A 38 -4.58 -8.95 13.18
CA MET A 38 -3.47 -9.72 12.62
C MET A 38 -2.44 -10.00 13.70
N SER A 39 -1.99 -11.26 13.84
CA SER A 39 -0.91 -11.61 14.76
C SER A 39 0.42 -11.68 14.00
N VAL A 40 1.41 -10.88 14.42
CA VAL A 40 2.78 -10.88 13.88
C VAL A 40 3.74 -11.07 15.04
N GLY A 41 4.51 -12.17 15.03
CA GLY A 41 5.49 -12.45 16.08
C GLY A 41 4.90 -12.56 17.50
N GLY A 42 3.61 -12.92 17.62
CA GLY A 42 2.89 -12.97 18.90
C GLY A 42 2.25 -11.64 19.34
N VAL A 43 2.43 -10.56 18.56
CA VAL A 43 1.76 -9.27 18.78
C VAL A 43 0.51 -9.19 17.93
N THR A 44 -0.63 -8.84 18.55
CA THR A 44 -1.88 -8.59 17.83
C THR A 44 -1.94 -7.12 17.40
N VAL A 45 -1.96 -6.90 16.09
CA VAL A 45 -2.20 -5.59 15.47
C VAL A 45 -3.69 -5.45 15.21
N LEU A 46 -4.26 -4.34 15.66
CA LEU A 46 -5.65 -3.98 15.41
C LEU A 46 -5.73 -2.94 14.28
N PRO A 47 -6.68 -3.08 13.35
CA PRO A 47 -6.96 -2.05 12.36
C PRO A 47 -7.46 -0.78 13.05
N THR A 48 -6.95 0.36 12.62
CA THR A 48 -7.37 1.69 13.10
C THR A 48 -8.23 2.42 12.07
N ALA A 49 -8.34 1.87 10.86
CA ALA A 49 -9.15 2.39 9.78
C ALA A 49 -9.96 1.29 9.09
N LYS A 50 -10.88 1.73 8.22
CA LYS A 50 -11.85 0.90 7.51
C LYS A 50 -11.88 1.24 6.02
N MET A 51 -12.53 0.37 5.25
CA MET A 51 -12.77 0.59 3.82
C MET A 51 -13.54 1.89 3.57
N SER A 52 -14.50 2.24 4.45
CA SER A 52 -15.28 3.48 4.36
C SER A 52 -14.41 4.73 4.37
N ASP A 53 -13.23 4.68 4.99
CA ASP A 53 -12.30 5.81 5.09
C ASP A 53 -11.57 6.07 3.75
N ILE A 54 -11.53 5.06 2.87
CA ILE A 54 -11.09 5.20 1.48
C ILE A 54 -12.24 5.77 0.64
N GLU A 55 -13.47 5.32 0.90
CA GLU A 55 -14.68 5.73 0.16
C GLU A 55 -15.04 7.21 0.41
N ASP A 56 -14.82 7.71 1.63
CA ASP A 56 -15.15 9.08 2.03
C ASP A 56 -14.01 10.08 1.81
N GLY A 57 -12.84 9.61 1.34
CA GLY A 57 -11.67 10.45 1.08
C GLY A 57 -11.00 11.00 2.34
N SER A 58 -11.22 10.41 3.52
CA SER A 58 -10.55 10.81 4.76
C SER A 58 -9.05 10.45 4.80
N MET A 59 -8.55 9.79 3.76
CA MET A 59 -7.16 9.37 3.62
C MET A 59 -6.47 10.04 2.41
N ALA A 60 -5.23 10.48 2.60
CA ALA A 60 -4.39 11.02 1.53
C ALA A 60 -3.98 9.97 0.46
N GLY A 61 -4.09 8.69 0.77
CA GLY A 61 -3.65 7.62 -0.11
C GLY A 61 -3.65 6.25 0.57
N LEU A 62 -3.26 5.22 -0.19
CA LEU A 62 -3.29 3.82 0.21
C LEU A 62 -1.91 3.17 0.04
N ILE A 63 -1.49 2.38 1.02
CA ILE A 63 -0.25 1.62 1.02
C ILE A 63 -0.57 0.12 0.92
N ILE A 64 0.02 -0.54 -0.09
CA ILE A 64 -0.09 -1.98 -0.37
C ILE A 64 1.28 -2.64 -0.19
N PRO A 65 1.55 -3.25 0.96
CA PRO A 65 2.79 -3.97 1.17
C PRO A 65 2.80 -5.32 0.43
N GLY A 66 3.97 -5.93 0.37
CA GLY A 66 4.13 -7.36 0.12
C GLY A 66 3.48 -8.19 1.22
N GLY A 67 3.42 -9.50 1.01
CA GLY A 67 2.81 -10.40 1.98
C GLY A 67 2.58 -11.80 1.47
N ALA A 68 2.31 -12.71 2.41
CA ALA A 68 1.99 -14.09 2.10
C ALA A 68 0.73 -14.18 1.21
N PRO A 69 0.69 -15.15 0.26
CA PRO A 69 -0.48 -15.35 -0.59
C PRO A 69 -1.68 -15.78 0.25
N ASP A 70 -2.81 -15.12 0.03
CA ASP A 70 -4.08 -15.38 0.70
C ASP A 70 -5.21 -14.84 -0.18
N SER A 71 -5.90 -15.74 -0.88
CA SER A 71 -6.93 -15.40 -1.87
C SER A 71 -8.05 -14.47 -1.33
N ALA A 72 -8.46 -14.63 -0.07
CA ALA A 72 -9.52 -13.81 0.51
C ALA A 72 -9.02 -12.38 0.81
N ALA A 73 -7.77 -12.26 1.26
CA ALA A 73 -7.12 -10.98 1.44
C ALA A 73 -6.82 -10.30 0.10
N GLU A 74 -6.47 -11.08 -0.93
CA GLU A 74 -6.13 -10.58 -2.25
C GLU A 74 -7.32 -9.90 -2.95
N GLU A 75 -8.52 -10.48 -2.86
CA GLU A 75 -9.74 -9.89 -3.40
C GLU A 75 -10.10 -8.57 -2.69
N LYS A 76 -9.96 -8.53 -1.36
CA LYS A 76 -10.18 -7.30 -0.58
C LYS A 76 -9.17 -6.22 -0.93
N VAL A 77 -7.89 -6.56 -1.04
CA VAL A 77 -6.84 -5.61 -1.44
C VAL A 77 -7.10 -5.08 -2.86
N ALA A 78 -7.50 -5.95 -3.80
CA ALA A 78 -7.89 -5.51 -5.14
C ALA A 78 -9.04 -4.48 -5.08
N ASN A 79 -10.08 -4.75 -4.28
CA ASN A 79 -11.20 -3.83 -4.08
C ASN A 79 -10.76 -2.49 -3.44
N MET A 80 -9.83 -2.53 -2.47
CA MET A 80 -9.25 -1.33 -1.87
C MET A 80 -8.52 -0.49 -2.92
N ILE A 81 -7.72 -1.12 -3.77
CA ILE A 81 -6.95 -0.47 -4.83
C ILE A 81 -7.87 0.17 -5.87
N THR A 82 -8.90 -0.56 -6.33
CA THR A 82 -9.87 -0.02 -7.30
C THR A 82 -10.66 1.14 -6.72
N THR A 83 -11.03 1.07 -5.43
CA THR A 83 -11.75 2.15 -4.75
C THR A 83 -10.86 3.36 -4.52
N ALA A 84 -9.61 3.18 -4.11
CA ALA A 84 -8.63 4.26 -3.98
C ALA A 84 -8.44 4.99 -5.33
N ARG A 85 -8.26 4.22 -6.42
CA ARG A 85 -8.17 4.78 -7.77
C ARG A 85 -9.42 5.57 -8.17
N ALA A 86 -10.62 5.03 -7.91
CA ALA A 86 -11.87 5.71 -8.22
C ALA A 86 -12.02 7.05 -7.49
N ASN A 87 -11.39 7.19 -6.31
CA ASN A 87 -11.35 8.41 -5.52
C ASN A 87 -10.12 9.30 -5.82
N GLY A 88 -9.33 8.97 -6.85
CA GLY A 88 -8.14 9.74 -7.22
C GLY A 88 -7.02 9.70 -6.18
N MET A 89 -7.03 8.70 -5.29
CA MET A 89 -6.02 8.54 -4.26
C MET A 89 -4.75 7.92 -4.80
N THR A 90 -3.60 8.39 -4.32
CA THR A 90 -2.30 7.79 -4.60
C THR A 90 -2.17 6.42 -3.92
N VAL A 91 -1.70 5.42 -4.66
CA VAL A 91 -1.38 4.08 -4.17
C VAL A 91 0.13 3.87 -4.17
N LEU A 92 0.68 3.56 -2.99
CA LEU A 92 2.07 3.13 -2.81
C LEU A 92 2.11 1.61 -2.66
N ALA A 93 2.72 0.91 -3.60
CA ALA A 93 2.82 -0.54 -3.58
C ALA A 93 4.26 -1.00 -3.37
N PHE A 94 4.47 -2.12 -2.68
CA PHE A 94 5.79 -2.66 -2.34
C PHE A 94 5.83 -4.19 -2.54
N GLY A 95 6.98 -4.73 -2.92
CA GLY A 95 7.19 -6.18 -3.10
C GLY A 95 6.11 -6.82 -3.97
N GLU A 96 5.49 -7.90 -3.49
CA GLU A 96 4.39 -8.57 -4.19
C GLU A 96 3.14 -7.68 -4.36
N GLY A 97 2.99 -6.65 -3.54
CA GLY A 97 1.95 -5.64 -3.66
C GLY A 97 2.01 -4.86 -4.97
N VAL A 98 3.20 -4.70 -5.57
CA VAL A 98 3.39 -4.02 -6.87
C VAL A 98 2.64 -4.76 -7.98
N ALA A 99 2.86 -6.07 -8.10
CA ALA A 99 2.18 -6.89 -9.10
C ALA A 99 0.65 -6.93 -8.87
N GLN A 100 0.21 -6.89 -7.62
CA GLN A 100 -1.20 -6.85 -7.27
C GLN A 100 -1.85 -5.52 -7.65
N ALA A 101 -1.20 -4.40 -7.36
CA ALA A 101 -1.67 -3.08 -7.74
C ALA A 101 -1.68 -2.88 -9.26
N ALA A 102 -0.65 -3.38 -9.96
CA ALA A 102 -0.62 -3.37 -11.42
C ALA A 102 -1.84 -4.08 -12.03
N ARG A 103 -2.13 -5.30 -11.57
CA ARG A 103 -3.30 -6.08 -12.03
C ARG A 103 -4.62 -5.39 -11.73
N ALA A 104 -4.78 -4.86 -10.51
CA ALA A 104 -6.03 -4.22 -10.10
C ALA A 104 -6.33 -2.91 -10.86
N MET A 105 -5.29 -2.26 -11.40
CA MET A 105 -5.41 -1.01 -12.13
C MET A 105 -5.23 -1.15 -13.65
N ASP A 106 -5.12 -2.38 -14.17
CA ASP A 106 -4.87 -2.68 -15.59
C ASP A 106 -3.60 -2.00 -16.15
N ILE A 107 -2.55 -1.97 -15.32
CA ILE A 107 -1.22 -1.47 -15.70
C ILE A 107 -0.40 -2.62 -16.28
N ASP A 108 0.28 -2.37 -17.39
CA ASP A 108 1.22 -3.33 -17.98
C ASP A 108 2.30 -3.70 -16.93
N PRO A 109 2.43 -4.99 -16.54
CA PRO A 109 3.47 -5.43 -15.61
C PRO A 109 4.88 -5.04 -16.05
N ALA A 110 5.14 -4.87 -17.36
CA ALA A 110 6.42 -4.42 -17.87
C ALA A 110 6.79 -3.00 -17.40
N THR A 111 5.82 -2.15 -17.10
CA THR A 111 6.04 -0.77 -16.60
C THR A 111 6.66 -0.74 -15.21
N LEU A 112 6.37 -1.76 -14.38
CA LEU A 112 6.81 -1.87 -12.99
C LEU A 112 7.76 -3.05 -12.77
N ALA A 113 8.26 -3.64 -13.85
CA ALA A 113 9.10 -4.82 -13.79
C ALA A 113 10.35 -4.57 -12.95
N ASP A 114 10.67 -5.53 -12.09
CA ASP A 114 11.82 -5.52 -11.16
C ASP A 114 11.86 -4.36 -10.15
N ALA A 115 10.83 -3.51 -10.10
CA ALA A 115 10.75 -2.43 -9.15
C ALA A 115 10.36 -2.94 -7.75
N PRO A 116 11.15 -2.64 -6.70
CA PRO A 116 10.80 -3.05 -5.34
C PRO A 116 9.58 -2.31 -4.76
N GLY A 117 9.23 -1.17 -5.34
CA GLY A 117 7.98 -0.48 -5.07
C GLY A 117 7.45 0.28 -6.28
N ALA A 118 6.28 0.89 -6.14
CA ALA A 118 5.66 1.71 -7.16
C ALA A 118 4.74 2.78 -6.53
N VAL A 119 4.66 3.93 -7.20
CA VAL A 119 3.61 4.93 -7.00
C VAL A 119 2.62 4.80 -8.14
N ILE A 120 1.34 4.78 -7.83
CA ILE A 120 0.28 4.73 -8.83
C ILE A 120 -0.76 5.79 -8.48
N ASP A 121 -0.98 6.74 -9.39
CA ASP A 121 -1.90 7.85 -9.22
C ASP A 121 -2.63 8.17 -10.53
N SER A 122 -3.22 9.37 -10.65
CA SER A 122 -3.92 9.80 -11.86
C SER A 122 -3.01 10.02 -13.07
N GLU A 123 -1.70 10.27 -12.86
CA GLU A 123 -0.73 10.49 -13.93
C GLU A 123 -0.16 9.18 -14.47
N GLY A 124 -0.20 8.12 -13.67
CA GLY A 124 0.12 6.77 -14.11
C GLY A 124 0.86 5.98 -13.04
N ALA A 125 1.73 5.07 -13.50
CA ALA A 125 2.51 4.19 -12.64
C ALA A 125 4.00 4.54 -12.74
N THR A 126 4.62 4.88 -11.61
CA THR A 126 6.03 5.21 -11.51
C THR A 126 6.75 4.18 -10.64
N PRO A 127 7.76 3.45 -11.16
CA PRO A 127 8.52 2.50 -10.36
C PRO A 127 9.39 3.23 -9.32
N LEU A 128 9.46 2.66 -8.11
CA LEU A 128 10.33 3.10 -7.03
C LEU A 128 11.47 2.10 -6.87
N MET A 129 12.68 2.54 -7.17
CA MET A 129 13.91 1.75 -7.15
C MET A 129 14.75 2.01 -5.90
N THR A 130 14.64 3.21 -5.31
CA THR A 130 15.47 3.61 -4.17
C THR A 130 14.66 4.24 -3.04
N ARG A 131 15.26 4.26 -1.85
CA ARG A 131 14.66 4.87 -0.66
C ARG A 131 14.54 6.39 -0.80
N GLU A 132 15.47 7.02 -1.52
CA GLU A 132 15.42 8.47 -1.80
C GLU A 132 14.21 8.82 -2.67
N GLN A 133 13.90 8.00 -3.68
CA GLN A 133 12.68 8.17 -4.48
C GLN A 133 11.42 8.05 -3.63
N LEU A 134 11.40 7.08 -2.71
CA LEU A 134 10.30 6.93 -1.76
C LEU A 134 10.15 8.15 -0.83
N SER A 135 11.25 8.70 -0.30
CA SER A 135 11.22 9.92 0.53
C SER A 135 10.69 11.13 -0.24
N LEU A 136 11.11 11.31 -1.49
CA LEU A 136 10.58 12.39 -2.34
C LEU A 136 9.07 12.26 -2.56
N VAL A 137 8.57 11.04 -2.74
CA VAL A 137 7.12 10.80 -2.88
C VAL A 137 6.41 11.01 -1.55
N ALA A 138 6.96 10.57 -0.43
CA ALA A 138 6.38 10.83 0.88
C ALA A 138 6.20 12.34 1.11
N GLN A 139 7.19 13.16 0.74
CA GLN A 139 7.10 14.62 0.86
C GLN A 139 5.96 15.27 0.05
N THR A 140 5.43 14.60 -0.98
CA THR A 140 4.27 15.10 -1.73
C THR A 140 2.93 14.67 -1.13
N LEU A 141 2.94 13.75 -0.18
CA LEU A 141 1.76 13.20 0.50
C LEU A 141 1.49 13.85 1.88
N GLY A 142 2.47 14.59 2.41
CA GLY A 142 2.42 15.28 3.71
C GLY A 142 1.87 16.70 3.65
#